data_AF-A0A066XJ97-F1
#
_entry.id   AF-A0A066XJ97-F1
#
_cell.length_a   1.000
_cell.length_b   1.000
_cell.length_c   1.000
_cell.angle_alpha   90.00
_cell.angle_beta   90.00
_cell.angle_gamma   90.00
#
_symmetry.space_group_name_H-M   'P 1'
#
loop_
_entity.id
_entity.type
_entity.pdbx_description
1 polymer ?
#
loop_
_entity_poly.entity_id
_entity_poly.type
_entity_poly.pdbx_seq_one_letter_code
_entity_poly.pdbx_strand_id
1 'polypeptide(L)'
;MLLWDRQYCIPLRKVLSEDDIIVLLTPVVMPLNRLADNDKDPFEPLGRAIASRHPLVRHVPYTKRGGITSIHFEFIKRAKAIIFVISGAPVDDDVSQIDLADAARTMADERPQIIVACCDLQAYNLHVDHFATIVQIQGYLPSELEIAASLIFGDVRPSMEHAVPLHNLVIAPQVWPIEVCGIDMGPIHQLWIECLPPKYHLPQYALVLLLQRDGFSRHYVVREPENKQIIGFCATYTTYPDGGQDNLLGSLAILIVKSSYRGRGVGRSLHDHALKQLQRTRGVNRLQLGSTFPRLLYGVPSDSFSVDWFSRRGWQMNGVQPGQGLGASDWLLKFDDMPVKSFSSAGLTFRRCGMIDYHQVLDIVSRDAARKENMGWYDQYYTLDGTPHIEDILLGLEGDTIVVIALTYIPNSGSPADNDLPWAKAIGADVGGVTCICITDDHPEMVNSRESVIIRLLDTCVKLLAEQGMRQMFIDGVRGGEAWFRSLGFREWARYKDVWRKV
;
A
#
# COMPACT_ATOMS: atom_id res chain seq x y z
N MET A 1 -20.99 -17.98 11.34
CA MET A 1 -21.21 -17.41 10.00
C MET A 1 -19.96 -17.65 9.16
N LEU A 2 -20.10 -18.21 7.96
CA LEU A 2 -19.01 -18.21 6.97
C LEU A 2 -18.95 -16.80 6.35
N LEU A 3 -17.86 -16.05 6.56
CA LEU A 3 -17.72 -14.71 6.00
C LEU A 3 -17.35 -14.78 4.51
N TRP A 4 -16.31 -15.56 4.19
CA TRP A 4 -15.91 -15.86 2.82
C TRP A 4 -15.06 -17.13 2.75
N ASP A 5 -15.01 -17.74 1.58
CA ASP A 5 -14.16 -18.88 1.24
C ASP A 5 -13.61 -18.69 -0.19
N ARG A 6 -12.45 -18.07 -0.31
CA ARG A 6 -11.80 -17.72 -1.59
C ARG A 6 -10.90 -18.83 -2.12
N GLN A 7 -10.57 -19.81 -1.27
CA GLN A 7 -9.82 -21.01 -1.67
C GLN A 7 -10.74 -22.21 -1.96
N TYR A 8 -12.06 -22.01 -1.87
CA TYR A 8 -13.09 -23.02 -2.16
C TYR A 8 -12.91 -24.33 -1.38
N CYS A 9 -12.45 -24.23 -0.13
CA CYS A 9 -12.19 -25.42 0.69
C CYS A 9 -13.36 -25.81 1.57
N ILE A 10 -14.44 -25.03 1.65
CA ILE A 10 -15.64 -25.37 2.43
C ILE A 10 -16.74 -25.88 1.48
N PRO A 11 -17.34 -27.05 1.73
CA PRO A 11 -17.14 -27.92 2.88
C PRO A 11 -15.83 -28.72 2.81
N LEU A 12 -15.10 -28.77 3.93
CA LEU A 12 -13.75 -29.33 4.02
C LEU A 12 -13.67 -30.81 3.60
N ARG A 13 -14.74 -31.58 3.79
CA ARG A 13 -14.87 -32.95 3.29
C ARG A 13 -14.66 -33.12 1.77
N LYS A 14 -14.76 -32.05 0.98
CA LYS A 14 -14.49 -32.12 -0.48
C LYS A 14 -13.01 -32.02 -0.83
N VAL A 15 -12.18 -31.59 0.12
CA VAL A 15 -10.74 -31.37 -0.06
C VAL A 15 -9.92 -32.47 0.61
N LEU A 16 -10.51 -33.19 1.55
CA LEU A 16 -9.88 -34.24 2.34
C LEU A 16 -10.17 -35.63 1.79
N SER A 17 -9.13 -36.46 1.78
CA SER A 17 -9.20 -37.92 1.71
C SER A 17 -9.18 -38.51 3.13
N GLU A 18 -9.50 -39.80 3.28
CA GLU A 18 -9.58 -40.45 4.61
C GLU A 18 -8.25 -40.39 5.41
N ASP A 19 -7.11 -40.46 4.72
CA ASP A 19 -5.77 -40.46 5.33
C ASP A 19 -5.17 -39.06 5.51
N ASP A 20 -5.86 -38.01 5.06
CA ASP A 20 -5.34 -36.64 5.15
C ASP A 20 -5.37 -36.15 6.60
N ILE A 21 -4.36 -35.38 7.04
CA ILE A 21 -4.32 -34.84 8.42
C ILE A 21 -4.86 -33.41 8.42
N ILE A 22 -5.75 -33.09 9.38
CA ILE A 22 -6.11 -31.71 9.72
C ILE A 22 -5.28 -31.27 10.92
N VAL A 23 -4.66 -30.10 10.84
CA VAL A 23 -4.05 -29.47 12.02
C VAL A 23 -4.96 -28.37 12.52
N LEU A 24 -5.38 -28.48 13.78
CA LEU A 24 -6.18 -27.49 14.49
C LEU A 24 -5.29 -26.72 15.46
N LEU A 25 -5.03 -25.45 15.16
CA LEU A 25 -4.22 -24.54 15.96
C LEU A 25 -5.12 -23.65 16.81
N THR A 26 -5.01 -23.76 18.14
CA THR A 26 -5.89 -23.04 19.07
C THR A 26 -5.10 -22.22 20.10
N PRO A 27 -5.55 -21.01 20.46
CA PRO A 27 -4.85 -20.21 21.45
C PRO A 27 -5.08 -20.77 22.86
N VAL A 28 -4.05 -20.78 23.70
CA VAL A 28 -4.20 -21.00 25.14
C VAL A 28 -4.82 -19.74 25.76
N VAL A 29 -6.08 -19.85 26.19
CA VAL A 29 -6.86 -18.77 26.82
C VAL A 29 -7.61 -19.25 28.05
N MET A 30 -8.09 -18.31 28.86
CA MET A 30 -8.94 -18.61 30.00
C MET A 30 -10.34 -19.05 29.53
N PRO A 31 -10.97 -20.07 30.14
CA PRO A 31 -12.35 -20.43 29.86
C PRO A 31 -13.35 -19.29 30.17
N LEU A 32 -14.41 -19.17 29.37
CA LEU A 32 -15.48 -18.15 29.57
C LEU A 32 -16.29 -18.40 30.86
N ASN A 33 -16.44 -19.66 31.27
CA ASN A 33 -17.20 -20.03 32.46
C ASN A 33 -16.27 -20.32 33.64
N ARG A 34 -15.94 -19.28 34.42
CA ARG A 34 -15.01 -19.36 35.58
C ARG A 34 -15.49 -20.27 36.72
N LEU A 35 -16.73 -20.75 36.67
CA LEU A 35 -17.34 -21.62 37.70
C LEU A 35 -17.28 -23.12 37.32
N ALA A 36 -16.85 -23.46 36.11
CA ALA A 36 -16.75 -24.84 35.64
C ALA A 36 -15.29 -25.21 35.35
N ASP A 37 -14.77 -26.19 36.10
CA ASP A 37 -13.56 -26.98 35.85
C ASP A 37 -12.40 -26.23 35.16
N ASN A 38 -11.57 -25.55 35.96
CA ASN A 38 -10.47 -24.68 35.51
C ASN A 38 -9.35 -25.40 34.70
N ASP A 39 -9.39 -26.73 34.58
CA ASP A 39 -8.33 -27.54 33.96
C ASP A 39 -8.65 -28.01 32.53
N LYS A 40 -9.77 -27.58 31.93
CA LYS A 40 -10.19 -28.03 30.59
C LYS A 40 -9.82 -27.01 29.51
N ASP A 41 -9.22 -27.51 28.42
CA ASP A 41 -8.95 -26.71 27.22
C ASP A 41 -10.28 -26.19 26.63
N PRO A 42 -10.47 -24.86 26.54
CA PRO A 42 -11.72 -24.27 26.06
C PRO A 42 -12.05 -24.62 24.60
N PHE A 43 -11.07 -25.04 23.80
CA PHE A 43 -11.26 -25.41 22.39
C PHE A 43 -11.35 -26.92 22.16
N GLU A 44 -11.24 -27.73 23.20
CA GLU A 44 -11.43 -29.18 23.11
C GLU A 44 -12.81 -29.58 22.51
N PRO A 45 -13.93 -28.87 22.76
CA PRO A 45 -15.19 -29.10 22.04
C PRO A 45 -15.07 -28.94 20.52
N LEU A 46 -14.31 -27.96 20.03
CA LEU A 46 -14.07 -27.78 18.59
C LEU A 46 -13.28 -28.96 18.03
N GLY A 47 -12.23 -29.37 18.73
CA GLY A 47 -11.41 -30.54 18.37
C GLY A 47 -12.26 -31.80 18.24
N ARG A 48 -13.11 -32.10 19.23
CA ARG A 48 -14.06 -33.22 19.16
C ARG A 48 -15.05 -33.10 18.00
N ALA A 49 -15.62 -31.91 17.81
CA ALA A 49 -16.61 -31.69 16.76
C ALA A 49 -16.00 -31.91 15.36
N ILE A 50 -14.75 -31.49 15.12
CA ILE A 50 -14.03 -31.76 13.87
C ILE A 50 -13.68 -33.26 13.78
N ALA A 51 -13.20 -33.88 14.87
CA ALA A 51 -12.82 -35.29 14.91
C ALA A 51 -14.01 -36.23 14.61
N SER A 52 -15.24 -35.83 14.95
CA SER A 52 -16.46 -36.57 14.60
C SER A 52 -16.75 -36.62 13.10
N ARG A 53 -16.14 -35.73 12.31
CA ARG A 53 -16.33 -35.60 10.85
C ARG A 53 -15.13 -36.05 10.06
N HIS A 54 -13.94 -35.99 10.66
CA HIS A 54 -12.69 -36.45 10.07
C HIS A 54 -11.78 -37.03 11.16
N PRO A 55 -11.37 -38.31 11.08
CA PRO A 55 -10.72 -39.00 12.19
C PRO A 55 -9.30 -38.51 12.49
N LEU A 56 -8.59 -37.95 11.49
CA LEU A 56 -7.18 -37.56 11.61
C LEU A 56 -7.02 -36.06 11.92
N VAL A 57 -7.29 -35.68 13.16
CA VAL A 57 -7.12 -34.30 13.65
C VAL A 57 -5.97 -34.23 14.64
N ARG A 58 -5.05 -33.29 14.41
CA ARG A 58 -3.99 -32.91 15.35
C ARG A 58 -4.33 -31.57 15.96
N HIS A 59 -4.83 -31.59 17.18
CA HIS A 59 -5.09 -30.38 17.97
C HIS A 59 -3.79 -29.96 18.67
N VAL A 60 -3.28 -28.78 18.30
CA VAL A 60 -2.00 -28.24 18.77
C VAL A 60 -2.22 -26.83 19.32
N PRO A 61 -2.08 -26.61 20.64
CA PRO A 61 -2.26 -25.29 21.22
C PRO A 61 -1.05 -24.40 20.97
N TYR A 62 -1.28 -23.10 20.77
CA TYR A 62 -0.24 -22.07 20.73
C TYR A 62 -0.46 -21.04 21.83
N THR A 63 0.62 -20.42 22.32
CA THR A 63 0.56 -19.35 23.31
C THR A 63 0.93 -18.02 22.66
N LYS A 64 0.39 -16.90 23.16
CA LYS A 64 0.73 -15.58 22.63
C LYS A 64 2.23 -15.25 22.75
N ARG A 65 2.85 -15.65 23.87
CA ARG A 65 4.29 -15.43 24.14
C ARG A 65 5.21 -16.42 23.42
N GLY A 66 4.78 -17.68 23.27
CA GLY A 66 5.56 -18.71 22.59
C GLY A 66 5.41 -18.68 21.06
N GLY A 67 4.34 -18.05 20.56
CA GLY A 67 4.06 -17.90 19.13
C GLY A 67 3.94 -19.23 18.38
N ILE A 68 4.12 -19.15 17.06
CA ILE A 68 4.20 -20.33 16.18
C ILE A 68 5.66 -20.78 16.07
N THR A 69 5.94 -21.96 16.61
CA THR A 69 7.29 -22.53 16.74
C THR A 69 7.59 -23.60 15.69
N SER A 70 8.83 -24.09 15.66
CA SER A 70 9.25 -25.22 14.81
C SER A 70 8.45 -26.52 15.07
N ILE A 71 7.91 -26.70 16.28
CA ILE A 71 7.03 -27.84 16.59
C ILE A 71 5.72 -27.71 15.81
N HIS A 72 5.13 -26.51 15.77
CA HIS A 72 3.92 -26.25 14.99
C HIS A 72 4.17 -26.48 13.50
N PHE A 73 5.34 -26.06 12.99
CA PHE A 73 5.75 -26.32 11.61
C PHE A 73 5.76 -27.81 11.26
N GLU A 74 6.29 -28.67 12.14
CA GLU A 74 6.31 -30.13 11.90
C GLU A 74 4.91 -30.74 11.78
N PHE A 75 3.93 -30.20 12.51
CA PHE A 75 2.53 -30.59 12.34
C PHE A 75 1.95 -30.03 11.03
N ILE A 76 2.13 -28.73 10.77
CA ILE A 76 1.63 -28.04 9.57
C ILE A 76 2.12 -28.73 8.28
N LYS A 77 3.41 -29.07 8.22
CA LYS A 77 4.04 -29.70 7.05
C LYS A 77 3.37 -31.03 6.65
N ARG A 78 2.84 -31.77 7.63
CA ARG A 78 2.16 -33.07 7.45
C ARG A 78 0.66 -32.94 7.23
N ALA A 79 0.11 -31.75 7.39
CA ALA A 79 -1.31 -31.49 7.25
C ALA A 79 -1.70 -31.35 5.77
N LYS A 80 -2.94 -31.73 5.46
CA LYS A 80 -3.63 -31.37 4.22
C LYS A 80 -4.29 -30.01 4.34
N ALA A 81 -4.82 -29.68 5.51
CA ALA A 81 -5.50 -28.42 5.80
C ALA A 81 -5.22 -27.95 7.23
N ILE A 82 -5.25 -26.64 7.42
CA ILE A 82 -5.01 -25.99 8.70
C ILE A 82 -6.26 -25.23 9.10
N ILE A 83 -6.69 -25.42 10.35
CA ILE A 83 -7.74 -24.63 10.98
C ILE A 83 -7.05 -23.82 12.08
N PHE A 84 -7.08 -22.50 11.98
CA PHE A 84 -6.45 -21.59 12.93
C PHE A 84 -7.53 -20.79 13.66
N VAL A 85 -7.53 -20.85 14.99
CA VAL A 85 -8.54 -20.16 15.81
C VAL A 85 -8.02 -18.82 16.30
N ILE A 86 -8.82 -17.77 16.18
CA ILE A 86 -8.56 -16.45 16.77
C ILE A 86 -9.63 -16.20 17.85
N SER A 87 -9.21 -16.00 19.10
CA SER A 87 -10.13 -15.90 20.25
C SER A 87 -10.52 -14.47 20.64
N GLY A 88 -9.84 -13.45 20.12
CA GLY A 88 -10.15 -12.06 20.44
C GLY A 88 -9.06 -11.07 20.00
N ALA A 89 -9.29 -9.80 20.29
CA ALA A 89 -8.31 -8.74 20.09
C ALA A 89 -7.02 -8.96 20.92
N PRO A 90 -5.87 -8.44 20.47
CA PRO A 90 -4.67 -8.39 21.30
C PRO A 90 -4.96 -7.63 22.60
N VAL A 91 -4.31 -8.06 23.69
CA VAL A 91 -4.39 -7.42 25.00
C VAL A 91 -3.01 -6.84 25.26
N ASP A 92 -2.88 -5.52 25.23
CA ASP A 92 -1.61 -4.76 25.36
C ASP A 92 -0.41 -5.44 24.68
N ASP A 93 0.78 -5.50 25.32
CA ASP A 93 2.08 -5.99 24.80
C ASP A 93 2.11 -7.45 24.24
N ASP A 94 0.95 -8.09 24.05
CA ASP A 94 0.84 -9.42 23.44
C ASP A 94 1.00 -9.37 21.90
N VAL A 95 1.66 -10.40 21.35
CA VAL A 95 1.69 -10.64 19.90
C VAL A 95 0.27 -10.92 19.39
N SER A 96 -0.11 -10.23 18.30
CA SER A 96 -1.43 -10.39 17.67
C SER A 96 -1.62 -11.82 17.17
N GLN A 97 -2.79 -12.40 17.45
CA GLN A 97 -3.14 -13.71 16.91
C GLN A 97 -3.29 -13.70 15.38
N ILE A 98 -3.49 -12.52 14.78
CA ILE A 98 -3.49 -12.33 13.32
C ILE A 98 -2.07 -12.54 12.78
N ASP A 99 -1.06 -11.93 13.40
CA ASP A 99 0.34 -12.10 13.00
C ASP A 99 0.79 -13.56 13.16
N LEU A 100 0.31 -14.24 14.22
CA LEU A 100 0.55 -15.67 14.41
C LEU A 100 -0.15 -16.53 13.34
N ALA A 101 -1.38 -16.17 12.94
CA ALA A 101 -2.07 -16.82 11.84
C ALA A 101 -1.32 -16.62 10.51
N ASP A 102 -0.71 -15.45 10.30
CA ASP A 102 0.14 -15.16 9.14
C ASP A 102 1.45 -15.97 9.13
N ALA A 103 2.08 -16.13 10.29
CA ALA A 103 3.24 -16.99 10.45
C ALA A 103 2.90 -18.46 10.10
N ALA A 104 1.77 -18.95 10.62
CA ALA A 104 1.27 -20.29 10.30
C ALA A 104 0.92 -20.44 8.81
N ARG A 105 0.38 -19.39 8.18
CA ARG A 105 0.10 -19.35 6.74
C ARG A 105 1.37 -19.46 5.91
N THR A 106 2.40 -18.72 6.28
CA THR A 106 3.72 -18.75 5.60
C THR A 106 4.33 -20.15 5.68
N MET A 107 4.12 -20.85 6.79
CA MET A 107 4.55 -22.24 7.00
C MET A 107 3.69 -23.28 6.24
N ALA A 108 2.49 -22.90 5.80
CA ALA A 108 1.52 -23.80 5.17
C ALA A 108 1.78 -24.06 3.68
N ASP A 109 2.63 -23.24 3.04
CA ASP A 109 2.78 -23.18 1.58
C ASP A 109 1.41 -23.03 0.88
N GLU A 110 1.06 -23.94 -0.03
CA GLU A 110 -0.20 -23.95 -0.78
C GLU A 110 -1.37 -24.63 -0.04
N ARG A 111 -1.17 -25.09 1.20
CA ARG A 111 -2.20 -25.81 1.96
C ARG A 111 -3.34 -24.87 2.38
N PRO A 112 -4.61 -25.27 2.25
CA PRO A 112 -5.73 -24.46 2.70
C PRO A 112 -5.64 -24.11 4.18
N GLN A 113 -5.76 -22.81 4.49
CA GLN A 113 -5.85 -22.29 5.85
C GLN A 113 -7.24 -21.69 6.09
N ILE A 114 -7.93 -22.17 7.11
CA ILE A 114 -9.26 -21.71 7.52
C ILE A 114 -9.12 -20.98 8.84
N ILE A 115 -9.50 -19.70 8.88
CA ILE A 115 -9.54 -18.92 10.11
C ILE A 115 -10.90 -19.10 10.78
N VAL A 116 -10.90 -19.46 12.06
CA VAL A 116 -12.09 -19.49 12.93
C VAL A 116 -11.96 -18.35 13.92
N ALA A 117 -12.65 -17.24 13.66
CA ALA A 117 -12.69 -16.09 14.55
C ALA A 117 -13.82 -16.26 15.59
N CYS A 118 -13.47 -16.42 16.86
CA CYS A 118 -14.38 -16.51 17.99
C CYS A 118 -14.69 -15.15 18.63
N CYS A 119 -14.72 -14.10 17.82
CA CYS A 119 -14.98 -12.73 18.24
C CYS A 119 -15.58 -11.93 17.08
N ASP A 120 -16.13 -10.75 17.38
CA ASP A 120 -16.60 -9.82 16.36
C ASP A 120 -15.43 -9.05 15.74
N LEU A 121 -15.01 -9.50 14.55
CA LEU A 121 -13.89 -8.91 13.81
C LEU A 121 -14.12 -7.42 13.47
N GLN A 122 -15.37 -7.00 13.25
CA GLN A 122 -15.69 -5.60 12.93
C GLN A 122 -15.65 -4.74 14.18
N ALA A 123 -16.23 -5.21 15.28
CA ALA A 123 -16.23 -4.47 16.55
C ALA A 123 -14.80 -4.24 17.09
N TYR A 124 -13.89 -5.18 16.84
CA TYR A 124 -12.49 -5.08 17.23
C TYR A 124 -11.55 -4.50 16.15
N ASN A 125 -12.09 -4.06 15.01
CA ASN A 125 -11.33 -3.51 13.88
C ASN A 125 -10.13 -4.38 13.45
N LEU A 126 -10.36 -5.71 13.39
CA LEU A 126 -9.33 -6.71 13.09
C LEU A 126 -9.21 -6.94 11.57
N HIS A 127 -8.07 -6.57 11.00
CA HIS A 127 -7.82 -6.67 9.56
C HIS A 127 -7.46 -8.09 9.11
N VAL A 128 -8.48 -8.86 8.70
CA VAL A 128 -8.32 -10.27 8.27
C VAL A 128 -8.55 -10.49 6.77
N ASP A 129 -8.71 -9.42 5.99
CA ASP A 129 -9.06 -9.47 4.56
C ASP A 129 -8.09 -10.26 3.66
N HIS A 130 -6.86 -10.47 4.13
CA HIS A 130 -5.82 -11.21 3.43
C HIS A 130 -5.93 -12.73 3.59
N PHE A 131 -6.70 -13.23 4.58
CA PHE A 131 -6.96 -14.66 4.70
C PHE A 131 -7.99 -15.12 3.68
N ALA A 132 -7.73 -16.28 3.07
CA ALA A 132 -8.55 -16.79 2.00
C ALA A 132 -9.91 -17.31 2.48
N THR A 133 -10.01 -17.85 3.69
CA THR A 133 -11.25 -18.43 4.22
C THR A 133 -11.44 -18.10 5.69
N ILE A 134 -12.61 -17.53 6.03
CA ILE A 134 -12.93 -17.09 7.40
C ILE A 134 -14.33 -17.54 7.82
N VAL A 135 -14.38 -18.22 8.96
CA VAL A 135 -15.59 -18.54 9.71
C VAL A 135 -15.60 -17.71 10.99
N GLN A 136 -16.62 -16.90 11.20
CA GLN A 136 -16.81 -16.11 12.42
C GLN A 136 -17.91 -16.70 13.30
N ILE A 137 -17.65 -16.84 14.61
CA ILE A 137 -18.62 -17.18 15.65
C ILE A 137 -18.51 -16.15 16.78
N GLN A 138 -19.55 -16.01 17.60
CA GLN A 138 -19.66 -14.90 18.58
C GLN A 138 -18.70 -15.06 19.76
N GLY A 139 -18.45 -16.30 20.17
CA GLY A 139 -17.49 -16.67 21.21
C GLY A 139 -16.96 -18.09 21.01
N TYR A 140 -16.45 -18.66 22.09
CA TYR A 140 -15.92 -20.03 22.13
C TYR A 140 -16.64 -20.89 23.17
N LEU A 141 -17.95 -20.69 23.35
CA LEU A 141 -18.78 -21.66 24.07
C LEU A 141 -18.88 -22.98 23.28
N PRO A 142 -19.06 -24.14 23.95
CA PRO A 142 -19.11 -25.44 23.28
C PRO A 142 -20.08 -25.51 22.10
N SER A 143 -21.29 -24.95 22.25
CA SER A 143 -22.30 -24.89 21.18
C SER A 143 -21.87 -24.04 19.98
N GLU A 144 -21.12 -22.97 20.20
CA GLU A 144 -20.61 -22.09 19.14
C GLU A 144 -19.48 -22.76 18.35
N LEU A 145 -18.62 -23.49 19.07
CA LEU A 145 -17.54 -24.29 18.48
C LEU A 145 -18.10 -25.45 17.63
N GLU A 146 -19.18 -26.10 18.07
CA GLU A 146 -19.90 -27.10 17.27
C GLU A 146 -20.52 -26.50 16.00
N ILE A 147 -21.03 -25.27 16.07
CA ILE A 147 -21.51 -24.53 14.91
C ILE A 147 -20.35 -24.26 13.93
N ALA A 148 -19.18 -23.83 14.41
CA ALA A 148 -18.01 -23.63 13.55
C ALA A 148 -17.61 -24.92 12.82
N ALA A 149 -17.51 -26.05 13.52
CA ALA A 149 -17.24 -27.34 12.90
C ALA A 149 -18.31 -27.71 11.85
N SER A 150 -19.58 -27.49 12.16
CA SER A 150 -20.70 -27.75 11.25
C SER A 150 -20.64 -26.86 10.00
N LEU A 151 -20.18 -25.61 10.11
CA LEU A 151 -19.98 -24.70 8.98
C LEU A 151 -18.78 -25.13 8.11
N ILE A 152 -17.65 -25.47 8.74
CA ILE A 152 -16.43 -25.92 8.05
C ILE A 152 -16.71 -27.18 7.21
N PHE A 153 -17.52 -28.10 7.73
CA PHE A 153 -17.88 -29.32 7.01
C PHE A 153 -19.20 -29.21 6.24
N GLY A 154 -19.92 -28.09 6.34
CA GLY A 154 -21.15 -27.83 5.59
C GLY A 154 -22.34 -28.73 5.97
N ASP A 155 -22.49 -29.06 7.26
CA ASP A 155 -23.62 -29.83 7.79
C ASP A 155 -24.83 -28.94 8.09
N VAL A 156 -24.58 -27.67 8.39
CA VAL A 156 -25.62 -26.66 8.61
C VAL A 156 -25.66 -25.76 7.39
N ARG A 157 -26.83 -25.68 6.75
CA ARG A 157 -27.13 -24.57 5.82
C ARG A 157 -27.38 -23.33 6.68
N PRO A 158 -26.70 -22.19 6.42
CA PRO A 158 -26.87 -21.00 7.24
C PRO A 158 -28.36 -20.60 7.29
N SER A 159 -28.88 -20.34 8.49
CA SER A 159 -30.24 -19.82 8.69
C SER A 159 -30.36 -18.47 7.97
N MET A 160 -31.37 -18.35 7.10
CA MET A 160 -31.63 -17.17 6.29
C MET A 160 -32.29 -16.02 7.09
N GLU A 161 -31.83 -15.75 8.30
CA GLU A 161 -32.32 -14.60 9.10
C GLU A 161 -31.39 -13.38 9.05
N HIS A 162 -30.17 -13.55 8.53
CA HIS A 162 -29.27 -12.46 8.16
C HIS A 162 -28.74 -12.63 6.73
N ALA A 163 -29.62 -13.06 5.82
CA ALA A 163 -29.31 -13.13 4.41
C ALA A 163 -29.03 -11.72 3.86
N VAL A 164 -27.76 -11.33 3.87
CA VAL A 164 -27.25 -10.40 2.86
C VAL A 164 -27.62 -11.03 1.51
N PRO A 165 -28.23 -10.27 0.57
CA PRO A 165 -28.81 -10.84 -0.63
C PRO A 165 -27.84 -11.76 -1.36
N LEU A 166 -28.38 -12.90 -1.80
CA LEU A 166 -27.72 -13.95 -2.55
C LEU A 166 -27.38 -13.46 -3.98
N HIS A 167 -26.50 -12.47 -4.11
CA HIS A 167 -25.96 -11.96 -5.38
C HIS A 167 -24.52 -12.42 -5.66
N ASN A 168 -24.05 -13.42 -4.92
CA ASN A 168 -22.77 -14.08 -5.18
C ASN A 168 -23.01 -15.46 -5.79
N LEU A 169 -23.80 -15.51 -6.86
CA LEU A 169 -23.39 -16.36 -7.97
C LEU A 169 -21.93 -15.99 -8.25
N VAL A 170 -21.05 -16.97 -8.39
CA VAL A 170 -19.74 -16.76 -9.00
C VAL A 170 -20.03 -16.22 -10.40
N ILE A 171 -20.12 -14.89 -10.52
CA ILE A 171 -20.24 -14.23 -11.81
C ILE A 171 -18.90 -14.50 -12.45
N ALA A 172 -18.88 -15.40 -13.43
CA ALA A 172 -17.73 -15.62 -14.28
C ALA A 172 -17.18 -14.24 -14.68
N PRO A 173 -15.86 -14.02 -14.63
CA PRO A 173 -15.29 -12.72 -14.95
C PRO A 173 -15.86 -12.21 -16.28
N GLN A 174 -16.62 -11.13 -16.23
CA GLN A 174 -17.30 -10.56 -17.39
C GLN A 174 -16.66 -9.23 -17.78
N VAL A 175 -16.94 -8.78 -18.99
CA VAL A 175 -16.58 -7.43 -19.43
C VAL A 175 -17.60 -6.45 -18.87
N TRP A 176 -17.12 -5.47 -18.12
CA TRP A 176 -17.96 -4.40 -17.56
C TRP A 176 -17.96 -3.17 -18.47
N PRO A 177 -19.12 -2.48 -18.62
CA PRO A 177 -19.17 -1.21 -19.32
C PRO A 177 -18.35 -0.16 -18.55
N ILE A 178 -17.57 0.61 -19.30
CA ILE A 178 -16.72 1.68 -18.76
C ILE A 178 -17.33 3.03 -19.13
N GLU A 179 -17.47 3.89 -18.13
CA GLU A 179 -17.91 5.28 -18.30
C GLU A 179 -16.76 6.23 -17.99
N VAL A 180 -16.75 7.40 -18.62
CA VAL A 180 -15.86 8.50 -18.20
C VAL A 180 -16.37 9.02 -16.86
N CYS A 181 -15.47 9.25 -15.92
CA CYS A 181 -15.81 9.81 -14.62
C CYS A 181 -16.48 11.17 -14.78
N GLY A 182 -17.61 11.35 -14.09
CA GLY A 182 -18.34 12.61 -14.08
C GLY A 182 -17.73 13.64 -13.12
N ILE A 183 -18.41 14.77 -12.99
CA ILE A 183 -18.03 15.88 -12.10
C ILE A 183 -18.38 15.61 -10.62
N ASP A 184 -19.33 14.71 -10.35
CA ASP A 184 -19.69 14.33 -8.99
C ASP A 184 -18.65 13.37 -8.41
N MET A 185 -17.86 13.89 -7.47
CA MET A 185 -16.75 13.19 -6.83
C MET A 185 -17.14 12.54 -5.50
N GLY A 186 -18.37 12.75 -5.00
CA GLY A 186 -18.83 12.15 -3.74
C GLY A 186 -18.75 10.62 -3.76
N PRO A 187 -19.33 9.93 -4.77
CA PRO A 187 -19.22 8.48 -4.88
C PRO A 187 -17.78 7.97 -5.08
N ILE A 188 -16.90 8.77 -5.71
CA ILE A 188 -15.49 8.41 -5.90
C ILE A 188 -14.73 8.48 -4.58
N HIS A 189 -14.96 9.55 -3.81
CA HIS A 189 -14.39 9.70 -2.47
C HIS A 189 -14.87 8.59 -1.53
N GLN A 190 -16.16 8.24 -1.57
CA GLN A 190 -16.67 7.11 -0.79
C GLN A 190 -15.96 5.80 -1.15
N LEU A 191 -15.83 5.50 -2.45
CA LEU A 191 -15.14 4.30 -2.91
C LEU A 191 -13.64 4.32 -2.54
N TRP A 192 -13.00 5.50 -2.58
CA TRP A 192 -11.61 5.71 -2.18
C TRP A 192 -11.39 5.34 -0.71
N ILE A 193 -12.21 5.90 0.19
CA ILE A 193 -12.15 5.63 1.63
C ILE A 193 -12.45 4.15 1.93
N GLU A 194 -13.42 3.57 1.23
CA GLU A 194 -13.78 2.15 1.40
C GLU A 194 -12.66 1.19 0.94
N CYS A 195 -11.94 1.53 -0.14
CA CYS A 195 -10.99 0.61 -0.76
C CYS A 195 -9.55 0.76 -0.29
N LEU A 196 -9.15 1.93 0.19
CA LEU A 196 -7.75 2.21 0.53
C LEU A 196 -7.51 2.23 2.04
N PRO A 197 -6.30 1.83 2.49
CA PRO A 197 -5.90 1.98 3.89
C PRO A 197 -6.04 3.42 4.40
N PRO A 198 -6.35 3.63 5.69
CA PRO A 198 -6.53 4.96 6.28
C PRO A 198 -5.42 5.96 6.00
N LYS A 199 -4.16 5.51 5.91
CA LYS A 199 -3.02 6.39 5.61
C LYS A 199 -3.09 7.07 4.24
N TYR A 200 -3.87 6.54 3.29
CA TYR A 200 -4.10 7.15 1.98
C TYR A 200 -5.43 7.90 1.89
N HIS A 201 -6.14 8.08 3.01
CA HIS A 201 -7.39 8.83 3.02
C HIS A 201 -7.10 10.32 2.86
N LEU A 202 -7.80 10.94 1.92
CA LEU A 202 -7.75 12.38 1.69
C LEU A 202 -9.14 12.96 1.97
N PRO A 203 -9.24 14.20 2.48
CA PRO A 203 -10.49 14.94 2.46
C PRO A 203 -11.02 15.05 1.03
N GLN A 204 -12.35 15.04 0.86
CA GLN A 204 -12.97 15.06 -0.47
C GLN A 204 -12.44 16.22 -1.33
N TYR A 205 -12.38 17.44 -0.77
CA TYR A 205 -11.90 18.62 -1.50
C TYR A 205 -10.47 18.44 -2.04
N ALA A 206 -9.57 17.85 -1.26
CA ALA A 206 -8.18 17.65 -1.66
C ALA A 206 -8.09 16.60 -2.77
N LEU A 207 -8.89 15.52 -2.66
CA LEU A 207 -8.99 14.50 -3.70
C LEU A 207 -9.54 15.09 -5.02
N VAL A 208 -10.53 15.98 -4.95
CA VAL A 208 -11.07 16.65 -6.14
C VAL A 208 -10.00 17.48 -6.85
N LEU A 209 -9.21 18.27 -6.13
CA LEU A 209 -8.14 19.10 -6.71
C LEU A 209 -7.05 18.26 -7.41
N LEU A 210 -6.76 17.07 -6.89
CA LEU A 210 -5.79 16.16 -7.51
C LEU A 210 -6.35 15.50 -8.77
N LEU A 211 -7.62 15.12 -8.77
CA LEU A 211 -8.25 14.38 -9.87
C LEU A 211 -8.73 15.30 -11.01
N GLN A 212 -9.33 16.44 -10.68
CA GLN A 212 -9.87 17.38 -11.67
C GLN A 212 -8.80 18.38 -12.11
N ARG A 213 -8.00 17.98 -13.10
CA ARG A 213 -6.94 18.82 -13.67
C ARG A 213 -7.18 19.08 -15.14
N ASP A 214 -6.98 20.33 -15.55
CA ASP A 214 -7.14 20.74 -16.94
C ASP A 214 -6.13 20.04 -17.87
N GLY A 215 -6.54 19.87 -19.12
CA GLY A 215 -5.72 19.32 -20.20
C GLY A 215 -5.60 17.79 -20.21
N PHE A 216 -5.08 17.19 -19.13
CA PHE A 216 -4.47 15.86 -19.24
C PHE A 216 -4.96 14.81 -18.23
N SER A 217 -6.00 15.10 -17.46
CA SER A 217 -6.68 14.11 -16.62
C SER A 217 -7.86 13.47 -17.38
N ARG A 218 -7.94 12.14 -17.38
CA ARG A 218 -9.13 11.43 -17.87
C ARG A 218 -9.36 10.19 -17.03
N HIS A 219 -10.50 10.12 -16.35
CA HIS A 219 -10.74 9.07 -15.36
C HIS A 219 -11.93 8.22 -15.78
N TYR A 220 -11.98 7.00 -15.26
CA TYR A 220 -12.99 6.02 -15.67
C TYR A 220 -13.62 5.34 -14.47
N VAL A 221 -14.90 5.01 -14.62
CA VAL A 221 -15.70 4.34 -13.59
C VAL A 221 -16.42 3.13 -14.18
N VAL A 222 -16.75 2.19 -13.30
CA VAL A 222 -17.70 1.13 -13.56
C VAL A 222 -18.87 1.29 -12.61
N ARG A 223 -20.08 1.25 -13.16
CA ARG A 223 -21.33 1.25 -12.40
C ARG A 223 -21.98 -0.12 -12.39
N GLU A 224 -22.59 -0.46 -11.27
CA GLU A 224 -23.48 -1.61 -11.20
C GLU A 224 -24.73 -1.35 -12.07
N PRO A 225 -25.16 -2.31 -12.92
CA PRO A 225 -26.29 -2.12 -13.82
C PRO A 225 -27.60 -1.71 -13.13
N GLU A 226 -27.88 -2.29 -11.97
CA GLU A 226 -29.17 -2.19 -11.27
C GLU A 226 -29.37 -0.85 -10.55
N ASN A 227 -28.48 -0.50 -9.61
CA ASN A 227 -28.61 0.70 -8.78
C ASN A 227 -27.70 1.87 -9.21
N LYS A 228 -26.90 1.69 -10.27
CA LYS A 228 -25.93 2.67 -10.78
C LYS A 228 -24.84 3.09 -9.78
N GLN A 229 -24.64 2.35 -8.70
CA GLN A 229 -23.56 2.58 -7.75
C GLN A 229 -22.21 2.41 -8.45
N ILE A 230 -21.26 3.30 -8.13
CA ILE A 230 -19.88 3.15 -8.61
C ILE A 230 -19.21 2.02 -7.82
N ILE A 231 -18.76 1.00 -8.54
CA ILE A 231 -18.15 -0.22 -7.97
C ILE A 231 -16.68 -0.38 -8.38
N GLY A 232 -16.19 0.47 -9.28
CA GLY A 232 -14.79 0.54 -9.67
C GLY A 232 -14.44 1.90 -10.23
N PHE A 233 -13.19 2.30 -10.01
CA PHE A 233 -12.65 3.59 -10.45
C PHE A 233 -11.17 3.44 -10.83
N CYS A 234 -10.74 4.14 -11.87
CA CYS A 234 -9.33 4.39 -12.11
C CYS A 234 -9.07 5.84 -12.53
N ALA A 235 -7.96 6.39 -12.02
CA ALA A 235 -7.46 7.70 -12.42
C ALA A 235 -6.32 7.52 -13.43
N THR A 236 -6.33 8.34 -14.47
CA THR A 236 -5.25 8.40 -15.47
C THR A 236 -4.85 9.83 -15.76
N TYR A 237 -3.56 10.01 -16.05
CA TYR A 237 -2.95 11.29 -16.43
C TYR A 237 -2.07 11.09 -17.66
N THR A 238 -1.92 12.15 -18.46
CA THR A 238 -0.96 12.21 -19.57
C THR A 238 -0.02 13.40 -19.38
N THR A 239 1.21 13.19 -18.93
CA THR A 239 2.10 14.31 -18.59
C THR A 239 3.32 14.36 -19.51
N TYR A 240 3.95 15.52 -19.61
CA TYR A 240 5.28 15.61 -20.21
C TYR A 240 6.30 14.99 -19.24
N PRO A 241 7.21 14.12 -19.71
CA PRO A 241 8.23 13.50 -18.87
C PRO A 241 9.40 14.44 -18.58
N ASP A 242 9.63 15.42 -19.45
CA ASP A 242 10.72 16.40 -19.42
C ASP A 242 10.23 17.74 -19.98
N GLY A 243 11.11 18.74 -20.07
CA GLY A 243 10.78 20.04 -20.67
C GLY A 243 10.48 20.01 -22.18
N GLY A 244 10.52 18.84 -22.83
CA GLY A 244 10.18 18.66 -24.24
C GLY A 244 8.69 18.46 -24.47
N GLN A 245 8.17 18.95 -25.61
CA GLN A 245 6.73 18.91 -25.92
C GLN A 245 6.28 17.75 -26.81
N ASP A 246 7.20 16.85 -27.21
CA ASP A 246 6.91 15.81 -28.21
C ASP A 246 6.60 14.43 -27.61
N ASN A 247 6.99 14.21 -26.36
CA ASN A 247 6.87 12.93 -25.67
C ASN A 247 5.88 13.05 -24.51
N LEU A 248 4.96 12.09 -24.40
CA LEU A 248 4.00 12.02 -23.29
C LEU A 248 4.16 10.70 -22.53
N LEU A 249 3.92 10.79 -21.23
CA LEU A 249 3.84 9.69 -20.29
C LEU A 249 2.38 9.43 -19.93
N GLY A 250 1.90 8.23 -20.22
CA GLY A 250 0.58 7.77 -19.78
C GLY A 250 0.64 7.11 -18.41
N SER A 251 -0.02 7.67 -17.41
CA SER A 251 -0.06 7.16 -16.04
C SER A 251 -1.39 6.50 -15.73
N LEU A 252 -1.38 5.25 -15.28
CA LEU A 252 -2.49 4.66 -14.53
C LEU A 252 -2.22 4.90 -13.04
N ALA A 253 -2.65 6.07 -12.56
CA ALA A 253 -2.29 6.58 -11.24
C ALA A 253 -2.86 5.76 -10.09
N ILE A 254 -4.10 5.29 -10.24
CA ILE A 254 -4.75 4.39 -9.28
C ILE A 254 -5.82 3.54 -9.97
N LEU A 255 -6.05 2.35 -9.43
CA LEU A 255 -7.16 1.47 -9.80
C LEU A 255 -7.73 0.82 -8.54
N ILE A 256 -9.00 1.11 -8.25
CA ILE A 256 -9.72 0.56 -7.09
C ILE A 256 -11.00 -0.14 -7.55
N VAL A 257 -11.33 -1.24 -6.86
CA VAL A 257 -12.53 -2.03 -7.07
C VAL A 257 -13.12 -2.34 -5.70
N LYS A 258 -14.42 -2.04 -5.55
CA LYS A 258 -15.20 -2.30 -4.35
C LYS A 258 -15.05 -3.76 -3.93
N SER A 259 -14.80 -4.02 -2.64
CA SER A 259 -14.39 -5.36 -2.15
C SER A 259 -15.36 -6.47 -2.59
N SER A 260 -16.67 -6.22 -2.47
CA SER A 260 -17.72 -7.16 -2.88
C SER A 260 -17.80 -7.43 -4.39
N TYR A 261 -17.18 -6.62 -5.24
CA TYR A 261 -17.17 -6.74 -6.71
C TYR A 261 -15.83 -7.20 -7.28
N ARG A 262 -14.85 -7.50 -6.42
CA ARG A 262 -13.56 -8.08 -6.84
C ARG A 262 -13.76 -9.50 -7.40
N GLY A 263 -12.84 -9.93 -8.27
CA GLY A 263 -12.92 -11.23 -8.96
C GLY A 263 -13.93 -11.30 -10.12
N ARG A 264 -14.78 -10.28 -10.33
CA ARG A 264 -15.84 -10.28 -11.36
C ARG A 264 -15.44 -9.69 -12.71
N GLY A 265 -14.18 -9.30 -12.88
CA GLY A 265 -13.68 -8.68 -14.12
C GLY A 265 -13.65 -7.14 -14.13
N VAL A 266 -14.24 -6.45 -13.14
CA VAL A 266 -14.31 -4.96 -13.06
C VAL A 266 -12.93 -4.31 -13.24
N GLY A 267 -11.95 -4.72 -12.43
CA GLY A 267 -10.59 -4.16 -12.50
C GLY A 267 -9.90 -4.44 -13.84
N ARG A 268 -10.20 -5.58 -14.48
CA ARG A 268 -9.65 -5.90 -15.81
C ARG A 268 -10.24 -4.96 -16.85
N SER A 269 -11.54 -4.75 -16.84
CA SER A 269 -12.21 -3.84 -17.78
C SER A 269 -11.70 -2.41 -17.63
N LEU A 270 -11.53 -1.91 -16.41
CA LEU A 270 -10.96 -0.58 -16.14
C LEU A 270 -9.52 -0.46 -16.66
N HIS A 271 -8.66 -1.42 -16.31
CA HIS A 271 -7.27 -1.43 -16.72
C HIS A 271 -7.11 -1.48 -18.24
N ASP A 272 -7.76 -2.45 -18.89
CA ASP A 272 -7.62 -2.67 -20.33
C ASP A 272 -8.17 -1.46 -21.12
N HIS A 273 -9.28 -0.86 -20.65
CA HIS A 273 -9.81 0.37 -21.23
C HIS A 273 -8.84 1.55 -21.03
N ALA A 274 -8.40 1.80 -19.80
CA ALA A 274 -7.53 2.92 -19.46
C ALA A 274 -6.23 2.90 -20.26
N LEU A 275 -5.53 1.76 -20.29
CA LEU A 275 -4.28 1.63 -21.05
C LEU A 275 -4.51 1.81 -22.55
N LYS A 276 -5.59 1.25 -23.10
CA LYS A 276 -5.92 1.43 -24.52
C LYS A 276 -6.19 2.89 -24.87
N GLN A 277 -6.81 3.66 -23.98
CA GLN A 277 -7.02 5.09 -24.21
C GLN A 277 -5.72 5.87 -24.12
N LEU A 278 -4.87 5.60 -23.11
CA LEU A 278 -3.56 6.22 -23.00
C LEU A 278 -2.69 5.97 -24.24
N GLN A 279 -2.65 4.73 -24.75
CA GLN A 279 -1.91 4.38 -25.96
C GLN A 279 -2.43 5.05 -27.24
N ARG A 280 -3.71 5.45 -27.26
CA ARG A 280 -4.31 6.17 -28.40
C ARG A 280 -4.02 7.67 -28.36
N THR A 281 -3.62 8.20 -27.21
CA THR A 281 -3.23 9.61 -27.09
C THR A 281 -1.92 9.84 -27.83
N ARG A 282 -1.96 10.75 -28.82
CA ARG A 282 -0.78 11.09 -29.64
C ARG A 282 0.35 11.58 -28.74
N GLY A 283 1.56 11.07 -28.97
CA GLY A 283 2.75 11.41 -28.20
C GLY A 283 3.03 10.48 -27.01
N VAL A 284 2.06 9.66 -26.59
CA VAL A 284 2.29 8.69 -25.49
C VAL A 284 3.23 7.58 -25.95
N ASN A 285 4.45 7.59 -25.43
CA ASN A 285 5.50 6.63 -25.76
C ASN A 285 5.86 5.69 -24.59
N ARG A 286 5.31 5.97 -23.40
CA ARG A 286 5.54 5.23 -22.17
C ARG A 286 4.27 5.16 -21.35
N LEU A 287 4.01 4.00 -20.77
CA LEU A 287 2.95 3.75 -19.80
C LEU A 287 3.55 3.40 -18.45
N GLN A 288 2.94 3.85 -17.37
CA GLN A 288 3.35 3.49 -16.01
C GLN A 288 2.17 3.18 -15.09
N LEU A 289 2.48 2.45 -14.02
CA LEU A 289 1.60 2.27 -12.87
C LEU A 289 2.02 3.25 -11.77
N GLY A 290 1.05 3.97 -11.20
CA GLY A 290 1.33 5.18 -10.44
C GLY A 290 1.42 6.41 -11.35
N SER A 291 1.82 7.54 -10.78
CA SER A 291 1.83 8.84 -11.44
C SER A 291 3.05 9.65 -11.02
N THR A 292 3.63 10.42 -11.94
CA THR A 292 4.70 11.38 -11.65
C THR A 292 4.16 12.52 -10.78
N PHE A 293 3.30 13.37 -11.36
CA PHE A 293 2.58 14.48 -10.73
C PHE A 293 1.23 14.71 -11.44
N PRO A 294 0.12 14.95 -10.71
CA PRO A 294 0.00 14.82 -9.26
C PRO A 294 0.31 13.39 -8.82
N ARG A 295 1.01 13.23 -7.70
CA ARG A 295 1.48 11.93 -7.23
C ARG A 295 0.50 11.34 -6.22
N LEU A 296 -0.52 10.65 -6.73
CA LEU A 296 -1.39 9.85 -5.87
C LEU A 296 -0.60 8.69 -5.27
N LEU A 297 0.00 7.86 -6.11
CA LEU A 297 0.92 6.81 -5.69
C LEU A 297 2.15 6.87 -6.60
N TYR A 298 3.33 6.70 -6.02
CA TYR A 298 4.57 6.66 -6.81
C TYR A 298 4.57 5.47 -7.78
N GLY A 299 4.09 4.32 -7.31
CA GLY A 299 3.99 3.08 -8.08
C GLY A 299 2.99 2.12 -7.46
N VAL A 300 3.14 0.82 -7.71
CA VAL A 300 2.30 -0.21 -7.08
C VAL A 300 2.76 -0.43 -5.64
N PRO A 301 1.93 -0.26 -4.60
CA PRO A 301 2.35 -0.50 -3.22
C PRO A 301 2.88 -1.94 -3.04
N SER A 302 4.06 -2.08 -2.43
CA SER A 302 4.80 -3.35 -2.38
C SER A 302 4.13 -4.43 -1.54
N ASP A 303 3.36 -4.05 -0.53
CA ASP A 303 2.66 -4.97 0.37
C ASP A 303 1.22 -5.28 -0.11
N SER A 304 0.95 -5.02 -1.39
CA SER A 304 -0.39 -5.17 -1.99
C SER A 304 -0.53 -6.47 -2.77
N PHE A 305 -1.70 -7.12 -2.63
CA PHE A 305 -2.14 -8.25 -3.47
C PHE A 305 -2.21 -7.90 -4.97
N SER A 306 -2.15 -6.61 -5.32
CA SER A 306 -2.19 -6.15 -6.70
C SER A 306 -0.92 -6.46 -7.50
N VAL A 307 0.23 -6.71 -6.86
CA VAL A 307 1.50 -7.00 -7.57
C VAL A 307 1.34 -8.17 -8.52
N ASP A 308 0.84 -9.31 -8.05
CA ASP A 308 0.59 -10.49 -8.87
C ASP A 308 -0.51 -10.27 -9.92
N TRP A 309 -1.49 -9.42 -9.59
CA TRP A 309 -2.56 -9.08 -10.52
C TRP A 309 -2.05 -8.31 -11.74
N PHE A 310 -1.15 -7.35 -11.55
CA PHE A 310 -0.51 -6.62 -12.63
C PHE A 310 0.56 -7.47 -13.34
N SER A 311 1.33 -8.29 -12.61
CA SER A 311 2.31 -9.22 -13.20
C SER A 311 1.68 -10.15 -14.24
N ARG A 312 0.53 -10.76 -13.91
CA ARG A 312 -0.28 -11.58 -14.84
C ARG A 312 -0.81 -10.83 -16.06
N ARG A 313 -0.67 -9.50 -16.11
CA ARG A 313 -1.06 -8.62 -17.22
C ARG A 313 0.14 -8.06 -17.98
N GLY A 314 1.32 -8.65 -17.78
CA GLY A 314 2.53 -8.34 -18.54
C GLY A 314 3.32 -7.14 -18.01
N TRP A 315 3.05 -6.70 -16.79
CA TRP A 315 3.88 -5.70 -16.12
C TRP A 315 5.08 -6.39 -15.43
N GLN A 316 6.29 -5.90 -15.68
CA GLN A 316 7.50 -6.45 -15.05
C GLN A 316 7.62 -5.91 -13.61
N MET A 317 7.45 -6.80 -12.62
CA MET A 317 7.34 -6.43 -11.20
C MET A 317 8.58 -6.77 -10.35
N ASN A 318 9.45 -7.64 -10.86
CA ASN A 318 10.58 -8.23 -10.14
C ASN A 318 11.87 -8.26 -10.98
N GLY A 319 12.00 -7.34 -11.95
CA GLY A 319 13.23 -7.16 -12.71
C GLY A 319 14.25 -6.29 -11.97
N VAL A 320 15.41 -6.15 -12.59
CA VAL A 320 16.57 -5.43 -12.04
C VAL A 320 16.84 -4.09 -12.74
N GLN A 321 16.13 -3.82 -13.84
CA GLN A 321 16.27 -2.57 -14.60
C GLN A 321 15.23 -1.53 -14.15
N PRO A 322 15.49 -0.23 -14.37
CA PRO A 322 14.49 0.81 -14.16
C PRO A 322 13.13 0.46 -14.80
N GLY A 323 12.05 0.69 -14.05
CA GLY A 323 10.69 0.36 -14.52
C GLY A 323 10.28 -1.10 -14.47
N GLN A 324 11.11 -1.98 -13.93
CA GLN A 324 10.78 -3.40 -13.80
C GLN A 324 10.46 -3.79 -12.35
N GLY A 325 10.01 -2.85 -11.52
CA GLY A 325 9.62 -3.09 -10.14
C GLY A 325 10.76 -2.98 -9.13
N LEU A 326 11.71 -2.08 -9.40
CA LEU A 326 12.66 -1.62 -8.39
C LEU A 326 11.91 -0.89 -7.27
N GLY A 327 12.47 -0.94 -6.07
CA GLY A 327 11.88 -0.30 -4.89
C GLY A 327 11.99 1.22 -4.93
N ALA A 328 10.91 1.89 -4.56
CA ALA A 328 10.92 3.30 -4.21
C ALA A 328 10.11 3.49 -2.92
N SER A 329 10.57 4.37 -2.04
CA SER A 329 9.94 4.60 -0.74
C SER A 329 9.69 6.09 -0.51
N ASP A 330 8.55 6.36 0.12
CA ASP A 330 8.25 7.63 0.74
C ASP A 330 8.71 7.56 2.21
N TRP A 331 9.36 8.59 2.69
CA TRP A 331 9.99 8.63 4.01
C TRP A 331 9.45 9.76 4.88
N LEU A 332 9.39 9.52 6.18
CA LEU A 332 9.03 10.51 7.19
C LEU A 332 10.14 10.59 8.24
N LEU A 333 10.65 11.80 8.49
CA LEU A 333 11.57 12.07 9.60
C LEU A 333 10.93 13.03 10.59
N LYS A 334 10.92 12.66 11.88
CA LYS A 334 10.76 13.65 12.95
C LYS A 334 12.11 14.26 13.23
N PHE A 335 12.19 15.58 13.37
CA PHE A 335 13.48 16.26 13.51
C PHE A 335 14.25 15.80 14.76
N ASP A 336 13.54 15.48 15.84
CA ASP A 336 14.12 14.94 17.08
C ASP A 336 14.73 13.53 16.91
N ASP A 337 14.30 12.77 15.89
CA ASP A 337 14.83 11.43 15.60
C ASP A 337 16.14 11.51 14.79
N MET A 338 16.52 12.69 14.27
CA MET A 338 17.71 12.84 13.45
C MET A 338 18.98 12.75 14.31
N PRO A 339 19.93 11.85 14.01
CA PRO A 339 21.14 11.73 14.80
C PRO A 339 21.98 13.01 14.77
N VAL A 340 22.40 13.49 15.94
CA VAL A 340 23.35 14.61 16.05
C VAL A 340 24.66 14.19 15.39
N LYS A 341 25.00 14.82 14.27
CA LYS A 341 26.24 14.58 13.53
C LYS A 341 27.05 15.87 13.45
N SER A 342 28.32 15.80 13.83
CA SER A 342 29.29 16.86 13.56
C SER A 342 29.79 16.67 12.12
N PHE A 343 29.29 17.51 11.21
CA PHE A 343 29.74 17.50 9.83
C PHE A 343 30.97 18.39 9.69
N SER A 344 32.08 17.86 9.19
CA SER A 344 33.20 18.70 8.78
C SER A 344 32.78 19.58 7.60
N SER A 345 33.11 20.87 7.64
CA SER A 345 32.85 21.80 6.54
C SER A 345 33.88 21.59 5.43
N ALA A 346 33.76 20.49 4.69
CA ALA A 346 34.59 20.18 3.52
C ALA A 346 34.18 21.03 2.30
N GLY A 347 34.17 22.36 2.44
CA GLY A 347 33.90 23.32 1.36
C GLY A 347 32.46 23.38 0.83
N LEU A 348 31.60 22.41 1.17
CA LEU A 348 30.21 22.40 0.73
C LEU A 348 29.38 23.41 1.54
N THR A 349 28.64 24.28 0.85
CA THR A 349 27.77 25.33 1.42
C THR A 349 26.34 25.14 0.92
N PHE A 350 25.36 25.68 1.64
CA PHE A 350 23.95 25.58 1.25
C PHE A 350 23.27 26.95 1.34
N ARG A 351 22.42 27.25 0.36
CA ARG A 351 21.64 28.48 0.31
C ARG A 351 20.38 28.30 -0.51
N ARG A 352 19.38 29.15 -0.28
CA ARG A 352 18.20 29.23 -1.14
C ARG A 352 18.57 29.74 -2.53
N CYS A 353 17.82 29.30 -3.53
CA CYS A 353 17.96 29.75 -4.90
C CYS A 353 17.56 31.22 -5.03
N GLY A 354 18.39 32.00 -5.71
CA GLY A 354 18.05 33.36 -6.11
C GLY A 354 17.57 33.41 -7.56
N MET A 355 16.98 34.55 -7.95
CA MET A 355 16.53 34.77 -9.35
C MET A 355 17.65 34.57 -10.39
N ILE A 356 18.89 34.89 -10.02
CA ILE A 356 20.06 34.78 -10.91
C ILE A 356 20.42 33.30 -11.17
N ASP A 357 20.21 32.42 -10.19
CA ASP A 357 20.53 30.99 -10.32
C ASP A 357 19.41 30.20 -11.01
N TYR A 358 18.17 30.71 -10.99
CA TYR A 358 16.97 29.93 -11.32
C TYR A 358 17.01 29.27 -12.72
N HIS A 359 17.44 30.02 -13.74
CA HIS A 359 17.55 29.46 -15.10
C HIS A 359 18.63 28.36 -15.18
N GLN A 360 19.77 28.56 -14.51
CA GLN A 360 20.81 27.53 -14.42
C GLN A 360 20.32 26.28 -13.69
N VAL A 361 19.50 26.45 -12.64
CA VAL A 361 18.85 25.35 -11.91
C VAL A 361 17.94 24.54 -12.83
N LEU A 362 17.07 25.21 -13.61
CA LEU A 362 16.20 24.53 -14.58
C LEU A 362 17.00 23.73 -15.61
N ASP A 363 18.10 24.30 -16.12
CA ASP A 363 18.98 23.62 -17.06
C ASP A 363 19.65 22.38 -16.45
N ILE A 364 20.15 22.49 -15.21
CA ILE A 364 20.75 21.35 -14.49
C ILE A 364 19.70 20.26 -14.29
N VAL A 365 18.55 20.60 -13.70
CA VAL A 365 17.48 19.63 -13.42
C VAL A 365 17.01 18.97 -14.70
N SER A 366 16.79 19.72 -15.79
CA SER A 366 16.36 19.15 -17.07
C SER A 366 17.36 18.09 -17.57
N ARG A 367 18.66 18.40 -17.55
CA ARG A 367 19.71 17.47 -18.02
C ARG A 367 19.82 16.24 -17.14
N ASP A 368 19.93 16.42 -15.83
CA ASP A 368 20.16 15.33 -14.89
C ASP A 368 18.94 14.43 -14.71
N ALA A 369 17.74 15.02 -14.66
CA ALA A 369 16.51 14.26 -14.55
C ALA A 369 16.27 13.39 -15.79
N ALA A 370 16.51 13.93 -17.00
CA ALA A 370 16.42 13.15 -18.23
C ALA A 370 17.43 11.99 -18.25
N ARG A 371 18.69 12.26 -17.87
CA ARG A 371 19.75 11.24 -17.80
C ARG A 371 19.44 10.11 -16.83
N LYS A 372 18.81 10.43 -15.70
CA LYS A 372 18.48 9.47 -14.62
C LYS A 372 17.06 8.89 -14.72
N GLU A 373 16.32 9.22 -15.78
CA GLU A 373 14.92 8.84 -15.99
C GLU A 373 13.98 9.25 -14.84
N ASN A 374 14.25 10.41 -14.23
CA ASN A 374 13.44 11.03 -13.19
C ASN A 374 12.36 11.93 -13.82
N MET A 375 11.24 11.32 -14.20
CA MET A 375 10.22 11.99 -15.01
C MET A 375 9.42 13.04 -14.22
N GLY A 376 9.13 14.17 -14.87
CA GLY A 376 8.27 15.25 -14.35
C GLY A 376 8.96 16.19 -13.35
N TRP A 377 10.26 16.01 -13.07
CA TRP A 377 10.98 16.88 -12.13
C TRP A 377 11.12 18.31 -12.65
N TYR A 378 11.44 18.48 -13.94
CA TYR A 378 11.56 19.80 -14.56
C TYR A 378 10.32 20.67 -14.31
N ASP A 379 9.12 20.12 -14.55
CA ASP A 379 7.85 20.83 -14.36
C ASP A 379 7.64 21.30 -12.91
N GLN A 380 8.07 20.51 -11.92
CA GLN A 380 7.97 20.93 -10.51
C GLN A 380 8.81 22.17 -10.20
N TYR A 381 9.98 22.30 -10.82
CA TYR A 381 10.80 23.51 -10.67
C TYR A 381 10.29 24.65 -11.55
N TYR A 382 9.85 24.35 -12.78
CA TYR A 382 9.37 25.34 -13.75
C TYR A 382 8.08 26.04 -13.28
N THR A 383 7.18 25.34 -12.60
CA THR A 383 5.94 25.92 -12.05
C THR A 383 6.17 26.97 -10.96
N LEU A 384 7.39 27.12 -10.46
CA LEU A 384 7.77 28.17 -9.52
C LEU A 384 8.06 29.51 -10.21
N ASP A 385 8.21 29.53 -11.54
CA ASP A 385 8.55 30.73 -12.28
C ASP A 385 7.52 31.85 -12.04
N GLY A 386 8.02 33.06 -11.81
CA GLY A 386 7.19 34.22 -11.46
C GLY A 386 6.52 34.17 -10.09
N THR A 387 6.80 33.17 -9.25
CA THR A 387 6.28 33.06 -7.88
C THR A 387 7.37 33.39 -6.83
N PRO A 388 7.01 33.80 -5.61
CA PRO A 388 7.99 33.93 -4.52
C PRO A 388 8.58 32.58 -4.07
N HIS A 389 8.01 31.45 -4.52
CA HIS A 389 8.42 30.10 -4.14
C HIS A 389 9.69 29.61 -4.84
N ILE A 390 10.34 30.42 -5.69
CA ILE A 390 11.69 30.11 -6.18
C ILE A 390 12.67 29.93 -5.01
N GLU A 391 12.47 30.65 -3.90
CA GLU A 391 13.27 30.52 -2.69
C GLU A 391 13.09 29.17 -1.97
N ASP A 392 12.04 28.40 -2.30
CA ASP A 392 11.82 27.06 -1.76
C ASP A 392 12.83 26.04 -2.32
N ILE A 393 13.56 26.40 -3.39
CA ILE A 393 14.66 25.62 -3.94
C ILE A 393 15.91 25.80 -3.08
N LEU A 394 16.43 24.69 -2.56
CA LEU A 394 17.68 24.62 -1.83
C LEU A 394 18.82 24.19 -2.76
N LEU A 395 19.90 24.98 -2.78
CA LEU A 395 21.12 24.69 -3.53
C LEU A 395 22.23 24.29 -2.56
N GLY A 396 22.93 23.20 -2.87
CA GLY A 396 24.21 22.85 -2.26
C GLY A 396 25.35 23.08 -3.25
N LEU A 397 26.39 23.80 -2.82
CA LEU A 397 27.49 24.24 -3.67
C LEU A 397 28.84 23.81 -3.11
N GLU A 398 29.74 23.38 -3.97
CA GLU A 398 31.17 23.24 -3.68
C GLU A 398 31.93 24.36 -4.40
N GLY A 399 32.42 25.34 -3.64
CA GLY A 399 32.83 26.62 -4.23
C GLY A 399 31.62 27.29 -4.89
N ASP A 400 31.72 27.60 -6.18
CA ASP A 400 30.65 28.20 -6.98
C ASP A 400 29.84 27.15 -7.77
N THR A 401 30.23 25.88 -7.71
CA THR A 401 29.61 24.80 -8.50
C THR A 401 28.43 24.21 -7.74
N ILE A 402 27.24 24.24 -8.35
CA ILE A 402 26.03 23.60 -7.80
C ILE A 402 26.18 22.08 -7.93
N VAL A 403 26.19 21.37 -6.79
CA VAL A 403 26.34 19.91 -6.74
C VAL A 403 25.05 19.16 -6.36
N VAL A 404 24.11 19.87 -5.73
CA VAL A 404 22.80 19.32 -5.37
C VAL A 404 21.73 20.40 -5.34
N ILE A 405 20.52 20.03 -5.76
CA ILE A 405 19.34 20.87 -5.82
C ILE A 405 18.19 20.08 -5.19
N ALA A 406 17.40 20.70 -4.32
CA ALA A 406 16.17 20.11 -3.80
C ALA A 406 15.06 21.14 -3.74
N LEU A 407 13.82 20.68 -3.87
CA LEU A 407 12.65 21.52 -3.66
C LEU A 407 12.07 21.21 -2.28
N THR A 408 12.05 22.20 -1.39
CA THR A 408 11.29 22.13 -0.14
C THR A 408 9.91 22.72 -0.35
N TYR A 409 8.93 22.41 0.51
CA TYR A 409 7.65 23.11 0.49
C TYR A 409 6.94 22.98 1.84
N ILE A 410 6.08 23.96 2.12
CA ILE A 410 5.20 23.95 3.29
C ILE A 410 3.76 23.80 2.82
N PRO A 411 3.02 22.80 3.31
CA PRO A 411 1.61 22.66 3.01
C PRO A 411 0.80 23.92 3.31
N ASN A 412 -0.11 24.29 2.41
CA ASN A 412 -0.96 25.48 2.50
C ASN A 412 -0.23 26.83 2.44
N SER A 413 1.05 26.89 2.08
CA SER A 413 1.77 28.17 1.91
C SER A 413 1.48 28.88 0.58
N GLY A 414 0.79 28.19 -0.34
CA GLY A 414 0.65 28.62 -1.74
C GLY A 414 1.71 28.03 -2.68
N SER A 415 2.66 27.25 -2.15
CA SER A 415 3.71 26.59 -2.95
C SER A 415 3.08 25.68 -4.03
N PRO A 416 3.46 25.84 -5.31
CA PRO A 416 2.96 25.00 -6.40
C PRO A 416 3.15 23.49 -6.17
N ALA A 417 4.22 23.07 -5.47
CA ALA A 417 4.50 21.67 -5.16
C ALA A 417 3.41 21.01 -4.28
N ASP A 418 2.76 21.78 -3.39
CA ASP A 418 1.67 21.28 -2.52
C ASP A 418 0.43 20.87 -3.33
N ASN A 419 0.27 21.37 -4.56
CA ASN A 419 -0.84 20.99 -5.44
C ASN A 419 -0.67 19.59 -6.05
N ASP A 420 0.56 19.07 -6.07
CA ASP A 420 0.90 17.80 -6.72
C ASP A 420 1.26 16.70 -5.72
N LEU A 421 1.62 17.08 -4.49
CA LEU A 421 2.11 16.18 -3.45
C LEU A 421 1.25 16.29 -2.18
N PRO A 422 0.19 15.47 -2.06
CA PRO A 422 -0.80 15.66 -0.99
C PRO A 422 -0.35 15.13 0.38
N TRP A 423 0.71 14.32 0.42
CA TRP A 423 0.97 13.46 1.57
C TRP A 423 1.57 14.18 2.77
N ALA A 424 2.45 15.16 2.58
CA ALA A 424 2.93 15.98 3.70
C ALA A 424 1.75 16.62 4.46
N LYS A 425 0.86 17.28 3.72
CA LYS A 425 -0.38 17.88 4.23
C LYS A 425 -1.33 16.87 4.88
N ALA A 426 -1.45 15.68 4.31
CA ALA A 426 -2.35 14.64 4.81
C ALA A 426 -1.83 13.98 6.09
N ILE A 427 -0.50 13.88 6.27
CA ILE A 427 0.11 13.27 7.45
C ILE A 427 -0.05 14.17 8.68
N GLY A 428 0.16 15.47 8.54
CA GLY A 428 0.03 16.39 9.66
C GLY A 428 0.30 17.85 9.29
N ALA A 429 -0.24 18.78 10.09
CA ALA A 429 -0.06 20.21 9.89
C ALA A 429 1.37 20.71 10.20
N ASP A 430 2.18 19.88 10.88
CA ASP A 430 3.57 20.14 11.26
C ASP A 430 4.59 19.42 10.37
N VAL A 431 4.16 18.94 9.19
CA VAL A 431 4.99 18.18 8.25
C VAL A 431 5.30 19.03 7.02
N GLY A 432 6.57 19.35 6.82
CA GLY A 432 7.08 19.95 5.59
C GLY A 432 7.40 18.89 4.53
N GLY A 433 7.53 19.29 3.28
CA GLY A 433 7.88 18.39 2.18
C GLY A 433 9.27 18.67 1.60
N VAL A 434 9.92 17.63 1.11
CA VAL A 434 11.14 17.70 0.29
C VAL A 434 10.97 16.78 -0.90
N THR A 435 11.12 17.29 -2.11
CA THR A 435 10.94 16.54 -3.35
C THR A 435 12.05 16.82 -4.37
N CYS A 436 12.08 16.01 -5.43
CA CYS A 436 12.90 16.20 -6.62
C CYS A 436 14.39 16.49 -6.35
N ILE A 437 15.00 15.77 -5.40
CA ILE A 437 16.41 15.93 -5.01
C ILE A 437 17.32 15.52 -6.19
N CYS A 438 17.90 16.50 -6.86
CA CYS A 438 18.77 16.36 -8.02
C CYS A 438 20.24 16.52 -7.62
N ILE A 439 21.06 15.50 -7.89
CA ILE A 439 22.49 15.49 -7.56
C ILE A 439 23.28 15.40 -8.87
N THR A 440 24.30 16.24 -9.03
CA THR A 440 25.18 16.25 -10.21
C THR A 440 26.42 15.39 -9.95
N ASP A 441 26.22 14.08 -9.78
CA ASP A 441 27.25 13.12 -9.35
C ASP A 441 28.33 12.76 -10.40
N ASP A 442 28.27 13.37 -11.57
CA ASP A 442 29.25 13.26 -12.66
C ASP A 442 30.08 14.54 -12.87
N HIS A 443 29.86 15.59 -12.06
CA HIS A 443 30.69 16.78 -12.17
C HIS A 443 32.10 16.45 -11.66
N PRO A 444 33.17 16.60 -12.47
CA PRO A 444 34.53 16.24 -12.08
C PRO A 444 35.06 17.06 -10.89
N GLU A 445 34.39 18.17 -10.58
CA GLU A 445 34.69 19.03 -9.43
C GLU A 445 33.98 18.61 -8.15
N MET A 446 33.10 17.60 -8.16
CA MET A 446 32.48 17.09 -6.95
C MET A 446 33.50 16.33 -6.10
N VAL A 447 33.96 16.96 -5.02
CA VAL A 447 34.98 16.44 -4.11
C VAL A 447 34.34 15.60 -2.99
N ASN A 448 33.16 15.99 -2.50
CA ASN A 448 32.47 15.21 -1.47
C ASN A 448 31.77 13.98 -2.04
N SER A 449 31.61 12.94 -1.22
CA SER A 449 30.80 11.78 -1.61
C SER A 449 29.32 12.17 -1.72
N ARG A 450 28.59 11.48 -2.60
CA ARG A 450 27.13 11.62 -2.75
C ARG A 450 26.40 11.53 -1.40
N GLU A 451 26.79 10.58 -0.55
CA GLU A 451 26.20 10.43 0.78
C GLU A 451 26.46 11.65 1.68
N SER A 452 27.68 12.19 1.68
CA SER A 452 28.02 13.41 2.44
C SER A 452 27.16 14.59 2.00
N VAL A 453 27.01 14.77 0.68
CA VAL A 453 26.18 15.84 0.10
C VAL A 453 24.71 15.70 0.51
N ILE A 454 24.12 14.50 0.37
CA ILE A 454 22.71 14.30 0.72
C ILE A 454 22.49 14.47 2.22
N ILE A 455 23.35 13.95 3.10
CA ILE A 455 23.13 14.10 4.55
C ILE A 455 23.12 15.58 4.94
N ARG A 456 24.06 16.37 4.41
CA ARG A 456 24.14 17.80 4.71
C ARG A 456 22.99 18.59 4.08
N LEU A 457 22.52 18.18 2.90
CA LEU A 457 21.29 18.71 2.31
C LEU A 457 20.10 18.47 3.24
N LEU A 458 19.90 17.23 3.69
CA LEU A 458 18.79 16.85 4.56
C LEU A 458 18.84 17.60 5.91
N ASP A 459 20.02 17.72 6.52
CA ASP A 459 20.22 18.53 7.73
C ASP A 459 19.85 20.01 7.50
N THR A 460 20.17 20.55 6.32
CA THR A 460 19.79 21.92 5.95
C THR A 460 18.28 22.04 5.72
N CYS A 461 17.65 21.07 5.05
CA CYS A 461 16.19 21.02 4.91
C CYS A 461 15.49 20.97 6.27
N VAL A 462 16.00 20.19 7.23
CA VAL A 462 15.47 20.16 8.61
C VAL A 462 15.49 21.54 9.23
N LYS A 463 16.63 22.24 9.18
CA LYS A 463 16.76 23.58 9.77
C LYS A 463 15.81 24.58 9.13
N LEU A 464 15.73 24.59 7.79
CA LEU A 464 14.84 25.48 7.06
C LEU A 464 13.36 25.24 7.38
N LEU A 465 12.93 23.98 7.36
CA LEU A 465 11.56 23.62 7.68
C LEU A 465 11.23 23.89 9.16
N ALA A 466 12.19 23.66 10.08
CA ALA A 466 12.03 23.94 11.50
C ALA A 466 11.91 25.44 11.79
N GLU A 467 12.70 26.29 11.12
CA GLU A 467 12.59 27.76 11.19
C GLU A 467 11.20 28.24 10.74
N GLN A 468 10.56 27.49 9.85
CA GLN A 468 9.21 27.77 9.36
C GLN A 468 8.11 27.05 10.17
N GLY A 469 8.45 26.48 11.32
CA GLY A 469 7.50 25.91 12.29
C GLY A 469 7.14 24.45 12.08
N MET A 470 7.75 23.76 11.11
CA MET A 470 7.56 22.32 10.92
C MET A 470 8.34 21.54 11.98
N ARG A 471 7.92 20.32 12.25
CA ARG A 471 8.58 19.39 13.20
C ARG A 471 9.00 18.07 12.55
N GLN A 472 8.49 17.84 11.35
CA GLN A 472 8.73 16.64 10.58
C GLN A 472 8.93 17.01 9.11
N MET A 473 9.61 16.15 8.36
CA MET A 473 9.66 16.25 6.91
C MET A 473 9.25 14.95 6.24
N PHE A 474 8.53 15.09 5.13
CA PHE A 474 8.16 14.04 4.22
C PHE A 474 9.00 14.11 2.95
N ILE A 475 9.54 12.98 2.51
CA ILE A 475 10.32 12.87 1.27
C ILE A 475 9.68 11.82 0.38
N ASP A 476 9.25 12.22 -0.82
CA ASP A 476 8.55 11.35 -1.75
C ASP A 476 9.50 10.61 -2.72
N GLY A 477 9.16 9.36 -3.03
CA GLY A 477 9.63 8.67 -4.22
C GLY A 477 11.12 8.38 -4.29
N VAL A 478 11.77 8.15 -3.15
CA VAL A 478 13.22 7.90 -3.08
C VAL A 478 13.53 6.47 -3.53
N ARG A 479 14.42 6.32 -4.51
CA ARG A 479 14.89 5.02 -5.01
C ARG A 479 16.17 4.59 -4.28
N GLY A 480 16.13 3.41 -3.66
CA GLY A 480 17.28 2.79 -2.98
C GLY A 480 17.72 3.52 -1.70
N GLY A 481 18.76 2.98 -1.06
CA GLY A 481 19.36 3.59 0.15
C GLY A 481 18.53 3.39 1.42
N GLU A 482 17.65 2.39 1.47
CA GLU A 482 16.67 2.19 2.53
C GLU A 482 17.32 2.02 3.91
N ALA A 483 18.37 1.19 3.99
CA ALA A 483 19.13 1.00 5.23
C ALA A 483 19.80 2.30 5.69
N TRP A 484 20.25 3.11 4.73
CA TRP A 484 20.90 4.38 4.99
C TRP A 484 19.91 5.44 5.48
N PHE A 485 18.73 5.58 4.86
CA PHE A 485 17.66 6.47 5.37
C PHE A 485 17.22 6.09 6.78
N ARG A 486 17.04 4.78 7.06
CA ARG A 486 16.74 4.30 8.42
C ARG A 486 17.82 4.67 9.43
N SER A 487 19.09 4.61 9.03
CA SER A 487 20.22 5.02 9.89
C SER A 487 20.22 6.52 10.22
N LEU A 488 19.49 7.34 9.45
CA LEU A 488 19.32 8.77 9.67
C LEU A 488 18.04 9.10 10.46
N GLY A 489 17.33 8.10 10.98
CA GLY A 489 16.10 8.27 11.75
C GLY A 489 14.82 8.30 10.91
N PHE A 490 14.91 8.17 9.58
CA PHE A 490 13.72 8.13 8.74
C PHE A 490 12.93 6.84 8.95
N ARG A 491 11.61 7.00 8.98
CA ARG A 491 10.63 5.91 9.02
C ARG A 491 9.98 5.81 7.64
N GLU A 492 9.86 4.60 7.13
CA GLU A 492 9.20 4.36 5.84
C GLU A 492 7.69 4.61 6.00
N TRP A 493 7.13 5.51 5.20
CA TRP A 493 5.69 5.82 5.19
C TRP A 493 4.94 4.92 4.19
N ALA A 494 5.53 4.74 3.01
CA ALA A 494 5.03 3.84 1.99
C ALA A 494 6.18 3.32 1.12
N ARG A 495 5.99 2.11 0.58
CA ARG A 495 6.92 1.44 -0.31
C ARG A 495 6.20 0.99 -1.56
N TYR A 496 6.83 1.20 -2.71
CA TYR A 496 6.25 0.93 -4.02
C TYR A 496 7.23 0.18 -4.93
N LYS A 497 6.64 -0.45 -5.93
CA LYS A 497 7.30 -0.97 -7.12
C LYS A 497 7.20 0.08 -8.23
N ASP A 498 8.33 0.60 -8.67
CA ASP A 498 8.43 1.48 -9.85
C ASP A 498 8.30 0.65 -11.12
N VAL A 499 7.18 0.80 -11.84
CA VAL A 499 6.86 -0.06 -12.98
C VAL A 499 6.34 0.75 -14.16
N TRP A 500 7.01 0.59 -15.30
CA TRP A 500 6.64 1.23 -16.55
C TRP A 500 7.08 0.39 -17.77
N ARG A 501 6.50 0.68 -18.92
CA ARG A 501 6.89 0.07 -20.21
C ARG A 501 6.75 1.07 -21.36
N LYS A 502 7.57 0.89 -22.40
CA LYS A 502 7.44 1.64 -23.65
C LYS A 502 6.20 1.15 -24.43
N VAL A 503 5.60 2.04 -25.21
CA VAL A 503 4.42 1.76 -26.07
C VAL A 503 4.86 1.29 -27.44
#